data_AF-A0A3G8JNY7-F1
#
_entry.id   AF-A0A3G8JNY7-F1
#
_cell.length_a   1.000
_cell.length_b   1.000
_cell.length_c   1.000
_cell.angle_alpha   90.00
_cell.angle_beta   90.00
_cell.angle_gamma   90.00
#
_symmetry.space_group_name_H-M   'P 1'
#
loop_
_entity.id
_entity.type
_entity.pdbx_description
1 polymer ?
#
loop_
_entity_poly.entity_id
_entity_poly.type
_entity_poly.pdbx_seq_one_letter_code
_entity_poly.pdbx_strand_id
1 'polypeptide(L)'
;MLELAILGLLLESPMHGYELRKRLTGLLGAFRAFSYGSLYPTLRRMQADGIIDEATAPAAAKVRRGRRVYQLTEKGRERFSELVADTGPQNYTDDGFGVHLAFFSRTPAVARMRILEGRRRQVEERREGLREIVGRSNKAVDRYTRQLHQLSLESSEREVRWLNELIAAEASENDETLADDNRPARSAPGADDNRPNPMTDTADRDFRVAGSELSRDGGQMETDQEKTPVAQRSATPRVEGEPDHG
;
A
#
# COMPACT_ATOMS: atom_id res chain seq x y z
N MET A 1 -8.91 -6.67 -3.41
CA MET A 1 -8.02 -5.53 -3.69
C MET A 1 -8.17 -4.37 -2.72
N LEU A 2 -9.33 -3.72 -2.60
CA LEU A 2 -9.51 -2.57 -1.70
C LEU A 2 -9.18 -2.89 -0.22
N GLU A 3 -9.56 -4.07 0.27
CA GLU A 3 -9.24 -4.52 1.62
C GLU A 3 -7.73 -4.54 1.89
N LEU A 4 -6.93 -5.14 0.99
CA LEU A 4 -5.46 -5.15 1.10
C LEU A 4 -4.89 -3.73 1.18
N ALA A 5 -5.37 -2.82 0.33
CA ALA A 5 -4.92 -1.43 0.33
C ALA A 5 -5.28 -0.68 1.63
N ILE A 6 -6.47 -0.91 2.18
CA ILE A 6 -6.88 -0.34 3.46
C ILE A 6 -6.00 -0.87 4.59
N LEU A 7 -5.80 -2.19 4.66
CA LEU A 7 -5.00 -2.83 5.69
C LEU A 7 -3.54 -2.37 5.64
N GLY A 8 -2.96 -2.27 4.44
CA GLY A 8 -1.59 -1.79 4.26
C GLY A 8 -1.38 -0.37 4.77
N LEU A 9 -2.35 0.53 4.59
CA LEU A 9 -2.29 1.89 5.12
C LEU A 9 -2.49 1.92 6.66
N LEU A 10 -3.43 1.13 7.18
CA LEU A 10 -3.67 1.04 8.62
C LEU A 10 -2.55 0.34 9.39
N LEU A 11 -1.70 -0.40 8.69
CA LEU A 11 -0.47 -0.98 9.25
C LEU A 11 0.56 0.11 9.61
N GLU A 12 0.58 1.24 8.88
CA GLU A 12 1.47 2.37 9.14
C GLU A 12 1.03 3.19 10.36
N SER A 13 -0.27 3.51 10.44
CA SER A 13 -0.82 4.30 11.53
C SER A 13 -2.36 4.21 11.59
N PRO A 14 -2.99 4.45 12.75
CA PRO A 14 -4.43 4.66 12.84
C PRO A 14 -4.85 5.92 12.07
N MET A 15 -5.95 5.85 11.31
CA MET A 15 -6.32 6.91 10.36
C MET A 15 -7.84 7.12 10.25
N HIS A 16 -8.24 8.34 9.90
CA HIS A 16 -9.62 8.63 9.57
C HIS A 16 -10.00 8.11 8.17
N GLY A 17 -11.27 7.75 7.97
CA GLY A 17 -11.77 7.28 6.67
C GLY A 17 -11.53 8.26 5.50
N TYR A 18 -11.57 9.58 5.76
CA TYR A 18 -11.24 10.58 4.74
C TYR A 18 -9.74 10.58 4.39
N GLU A 19 -8.88 10.41 5.39
CA GLU A 19 -7.43 10.35 5.18
C GLU A 19 -7.05 9.06 4.44
N LEU A 20 -7.66 7.93 4.81
CA LEU A 20 -7.55 6.67 4.08
C LEU A 20 -7.88 6.86 2.60
N ARG A 21 -9.00 7.53 2.29
CA ARG A 21 -9.35 7.83 0.89
C ARG A 21 -8.25 8.63 0.19
N LYS A 22 -7.77 9.70 0.82
CA LYS A 22 -6.73 10.57 0.24
C LYS A 22 -5.45 9.78 -0.04
N ARG A 23 -5.01 8.95 0.91
CA ARG A 23 -3.81 8.11 0.73
C ARG A 23 -4.03 7.00 -0.29
N LEU A 24 -5.19 6.35 -0.33
CA LEU A 24 -5.53 5.36 -1.35
C LEU A 24 -5.47 5.95 -2.76
N THR A 25 -6.03 7.13 -2.97
CA THR A 25 -5.93 7.84 -4.26
C THR A 25 -4.49 8.19 -4.63
N GLY A 26 -3.67 8.59 -3.65
CA GLY A 26 -2.25 8.87 -3.88
C GLY A 26 -1.42 7.64 -4.21
N LEU A 27 -1.64 6.53 -3.48
CA LEU A 27 -0.91 5.27 -3.64
C LEU A 27 -1.22 4.59 -4.97
N LEU A 28 -2.51 4.54 -5.34
CA LEU A 28 -2.97 3.77 -6.49
C LEU A 28 -3.12 4.62 -7.77
N GLY A 29 -2.93 5.92 -7.65
CA GLY A 29 -3.15 6.89 -8.73
C GLY A 29 -4.62 7.24 -8.93
N ALA A 30 -4.86 8.38 -9.57
CA ALA A 30 -6.21 8.92 -9.79
C ALA A 30 -7.12 7.97 -10.61
N PHE A 31 -6.54 7.18 -11.52
CA PHE A 31 -7.28 6.25 -12.38
C PHE A 31 -7.71 4.96 -11.69
N ARG A 32 -7.10 4.61 -10.55
CA ARG A 32 -7.50 3.46 -9.71
C ARG A 32 -8.09 3.87 -8.37
N ALA A 33 -8.51 5.13 -8.25
CA ALA A 33 -9.11 5.64 -7.03
C ALA A 33 -10.44 4.92 -6.76
N PHE A 34 -10.47 4.10 -5.71
CA PHE A 34 -11.70 3.46 -5.25
C PHE A 34 -12.75 4.51 -4.90
N SER A 35 -13.99 4.30 -5.35
CA SER A 35 -15.09 5.25 -5.11
C SER A 35 -15.50 5.25 -3.64
N TYR A 36 -16.08 6.37 -3.17
CA TYR A 36 -16.71 6.47 -1.83
C TYR A 36 -17.70 5.35 -1.56
N GLY A 37 -18.40 4.89 -2.60
CA GLY A 37 -19.39 3.82 -2.53
C GLY A 37 -18.81 2.46 -2.16
N SER A 38 -17.49 2.26 -2.31
CA SER A 38 -16.82 1.01 -1.95
C SER A 38 -16.07 1.08 -0.62
N LEU A 39 -15.48 2.24 -0.28
CA LEU A 39 -14.65 2.40 0.92
C LEU A 39 -15.42 2.16 2.23
N TYR A 40 -16.48 2.93 2.48
CA TYR A 40 -17.19 2.87 3.76
C TYR A 40 -17.94 1.54 3.99
N PRO A 41 -18.58 0.93 2.97
CA PRO A 41 -19.11 -0.43 3.15
C PRO A 41 -18.02 -1.45 3.49
N THR A 42 -16.85 -1.35 2.87
CA THR A 42 -15.71 -2.24 3.16
C THR A 42 -15.21 -2.01 4.59
N LEU A 43 -15.04 -0.76 5.04
CA LEU A 43 -14.67 -0.46 6.42
C LEU A 43 -15.69 -1.00 7.43
N ARG A 44 -16.99 -0.83 7.16
CA ARG A 44 -18.04 -1.38 8.04
C ARG A 44 -17.97 -2.90 8.13
N ARG A 45 -17.73 -3.59 7.01
CA ARG A 45 -17.55 -5.04 6.98
C ARG A 45 -16.31 -5.45 7.78
N MET A 46 -15.16 -4.84 7.51
CA MET A 46 -13.91 -5.14 8.23
C MET A 46 -14.03 -4.90 9.73
N GLN A 47 -14.77 -3.87 10.15
CA GLN A 47 -15.02 -3.59 11.56
C GLN A 47 -15.93 -4.67 12.18
N ALA A 48 -17.01 -5.06 11.47
CA ALA A 48 -17.89 -6.15 11.91
C ALA A 48 -17.13 -7.49 12.02
N ASP A 49 -16.17 -7.73 11.13
CA ASP A 49 -15.32 -8.92 11.13
C ASP A 49 -14.19 -8.87 12.18
N GLY A 50 -14.04 -7.77 12.91
CA GLY A 50 -12.98 -7.57 13.92
C GLY A 50 -11.58 -7.42 13.32
N ILE A 51 -11.48 -7.12 12.03
CA ILE A 51 -10.22 -6.90 11.30
C ILE A 51 -9.67 -5.50 11.59
N ILE A 52 -10.57 -4.54 11.84
CA ILE A 52 -10.24 -3.18 12.26
C ILE A 52 -11.13 -2.78 13.43
N ASP A 53 -10.69 -1.82 14.24
CA ASP A 53 -11.47 -1.28 15.34
C ASP A 53 -11.48 0.27 15.30
N GLU A 54 -12.39 0.87 16.05
CA GLU A 54 -12.42 2.31 16.28
C GLU A 54 -11.43 2.66 17.40
N ALA A 55 -10.38 3.41 17.07
CA ALA A 55 -9.42 3.83 18.09
C ALA A 55 -10.14 4.70 19.14
N THR A 56 -10.04 4.30 20.40
CA THR A 56 -10.69 5.04 21.49
C THR A 56 -9.99 6.39 21.64
N ALA A 57 -10.69 7.48 21.29
CA ALA A 57 -10.21 8.82 21.60
C ALA A 57 -10.07 8.96 23.14
N PRO A 58 -9.03 9.64 23.66
CA PRO A 58 -8.91 9.88 25.09
C PRO A 58 -10.19 10.54 25.62
N ALA A 59 -10.64 10.07 26.79
CA ALA A 59 -11.97 10.25 27.38
C ALA A 59 -12.46 11.70 27.63
N ALA A 60 -11.71 12.71 27.20
CA ALA A 60 -12.01 14.13 27.41
C ALA A 60 -12.72 14.82 26.23
N ALA A 61 -12.82 14.20 25.06
CA ALA A 61 -13.50 14.80 23.91
C ALA A 61 -14.81 14.07 23.63
N LYS A 62 -15.95 14.76 23.80
CA LYS A 62 -17.21 14.34 23.16
C LYS A 62 -16.92 14.14 21.67
N VAL A 63 -16.73 12.89 21.24
CA VAL A 63 -16.52 12.54 19.83
C VAL A 63 -17.83 12.88 19.12
N ARG A 64 -17.89 14.10 18.59
CA ARG A 64 -18.89 14.51 17.61
C ARG A 64 -18.86 13.42 16.55
N ARG A 65 -20.02 12.82 16.24
CA ARG A 65 -20.30 11.71 15.31
C ARG A 65 -19.55 11.68 13.94
N GLY A 66 -18.65 12.62 13.64
CA GLY A 66 -18.03 12.83 12.34
C GLY A 66 -16.57 12.43 12.16
N ARG A 67 -15.85 11.86 13.14
CA ARG A 67 -14.42 11.52 12.96
C ARG A 67 -14.02 10.18 13.60
N ARG A 68 -14.54 9.08 13.08
CA ARG A 68 -14.04 7.74 13.45
C ARG A 68 -12.59 7.58 13.00
N VAL A 69 -11.71 7.18 13.90
CA VAL A 69 -10.33 6.75 13.61
C VAL A 69 -10.37 5.23 13.54
N TYR A 70 -9.90 4.66 12.44
CA TYR A 70 -9.77 3.22 12.28
C TYR A 70 -8.35 2.79 12.66
N GLN A 71 -8.24 1.67 13.36
CA GLN A 71 -6.98 1.05 13.73
C GLN A 71 -7.00 -0.44 13.37
N LEU A 72 -5.84 -0.97 12.99
CA LEU A 72 -5.66 -2.38 12.68
C LEU A 72 -5.64 -3.23 13.97
N THR A 73 -6.39 -4.34 13.99
CA THR A 73 -6.34 -5.35 15.06
C THR A 73 -5.29 -6.41 14.77
N GLU A 74 -5.02 -7.32 15.71
CA GLU A 74 -4.13 -8.47 15.46
C GLU A 74 -4.67 -9.36 14.34
N LYS A 75 -5.97 -9.66 14.37
CA LYS A 75 -6.67 -10.36 13.28
C LYS A 75 -6.50 -9.63 11.94
N GLY A 76 -6.47 -8.30 11.96
CA GLY A 76 -6.18 -7.49 10.77
C GLY A 76 -4.77 -7.67 10.22
N ARG A 77 -3.76 -7.86 11.09
CA ARG A 77 -2.36 -8.12 10.69
C ARG A 77 -2.20 -9.51 10.08
N GLU A 78 -2.83 -10.51 10.69
CA GLU A 78 -2.89 -11.87 10.13
C GLU A 78 -3.54 -11.84 8.75
N ARG A 79 -4.71 -11.17 8.65
CA ARG A 79 -5.43 -11.02 7.38
C ARG A 79 -4.61 -10.30 6.31
N PHE A 80 -3.86 -9.26 6.69
CA PHE A 80 -2.95 -8.59 5.77
C PHE A 80 -1.87 -9.54 5.25
N SER A 81 -1.27 -10.33 6.14
CA SER A 81 -0.22 -11.30 5.81
C SER A 81 -0.72 -12.38 4.84
N GLU A 82 -1.95 -12.87 5.05
CA GLU A 82 -2.62 -13.77 4.10
C GLU A 82 -2.81 -13.12 2.72
N LEU A 83 -3.30 -11.89 2.69
CA LEU A 83 -3.64 -11.19 1.45
C LEU A 83 -2.40 -10.83 0.62
N VAL A 84 -1.27 -10.50 1.25
CA VAL A 84 -0.02 -10.26 0.50
C VAL A 84 0.60 -11.54 -0.02
N ALA A 85 0.39 -12.68 0.66
CA ALA A 85 0.90 -13.98 0.24
C ALA A 85 0.00 -14.68 -0.80
N ASP A 86 -1.25 -14.22 -0.96
CA ASP A 86 -2.19 -14.73 -1.95
C ASP A 86 -1.67 -14.51 -3.39
N THR A 87 -1.64 -15.57 -4.19
CA THR A 87 -1.18 -15.54 -5.59
C THR A 87 -2.32 -15.87 -6.56
N GLY A 88 -3.57 -15.65 -6.16
CA GLY A 88 -4.73 -15.90 -7.02
C GLY A 88 -4.82 -14.97 -8.24
N PRO A 89 -5.61 -15.34 -9.27
CA PRO A 89 -5.66 -14.62 -10.54
C PRO A 89 -6.00 -13.14 -10.49
N GLN A 90 -6.82 -12.76 -9.52
CA GLN A 90 -7.20 -11.38 -9.23
C GLN A 90 -5.98 -10.47 -8.97
N ASN A 91 -4.86 -11.01 -8.48
CA ASN A 91 -3.70 -10.25 -8.03
C ASN A 91 -2.76 -9.81 -9.15
N TYR A 92 -2.88 -10.38 -10.35
CA TYR A 92 -2.13 -9.98 -11.53
C TYR A 92 -2.99 -9.34 -12.64
N THR A 93 -4.25 -9.03 -12.33
CA THR A 93 -5.13 -8.21 -13.19
C THR A 93 -4.68 -6.76 -13.26
N ASP A 94 -5.21 -5.99 -14.22
CA ASP A 94 -4.89 -4.56 -14.35
C ASP A 94 -5.24 -3.76 -13.10
N ASP A 95 -6.31 -4.12 -12.40
CA ASP A 95 -6.72 -3.44 -11.17
C ASP A 95 -5.99 -3.96 -9.94
N GLY A 96 -5.68 -5.26 -9.93
CA GLY A 96 -5.08 -5.93 -8.78
C GLY A 96 -3.57 -5.73 -8.63
N PHE A 97 -2.85 -5.79 -9.75
CA PHE A 97 -1.39 -5.85 -9.76
C PHE A 97 -0.75 -4.63 -9.10
N GLY A 98 -1.24 -3.43 -9.39
CA GLY A 98 -0.65 -2.20 -8.84
C GLY A 98 -0.76 -2.10 -7.32
N VAL A 99 -1.83 -2.64 -6.72
CA VAL A 99 -1.97 -2.65 -5.26
C VAL A 99 -0.94 -3.60 -4.64
N HIS A 100 -0.77 -4.79 -5.22
CA HIS A 100 0.22 -5.75 -4.75
C HIS A 100 1.64 -5.21 -4.86
N LEU A 101 1.98 -4.63 -6.01
CA LEU A 101 3.28 -4.02 -6.25
C LEU A 101 3.61 -2.95 -5.19
N ALA A 102 2.63 -2.15 -4.77
CA ALA A 102 2.83 -1.13 -3.72
C ALA A 102 3.21 -1.72 -2.34
N PHE A 103 2.93 -3.00 -2.11
CA PHE A 103 3.23 -3.70 -0.86
C PHE A 103 4.26 -4.83 -1.00
N PHE A 104 4.96 -4.96 -2.13
CA PHE A 104 5.97 -6.00 -2.34
C PHE A 104 7.07 -6.03 -1.27
N SER A 105 7.42 -4.88 -0.70
CA SER A 105 8.34 -4.80 0.45
C SER A 105 7.90 -5.64 1.68
N ARG A 106 6.63 -6.00 1.75
CA ARG A 106 6.01 -6.80 2.83
C ARG A 106 5.43 -8.13 2.32
N THR A 107 5.62 -8.45 1.04
CA THR A 107 5.15 -9.69 0.41
C THR A 107 6.28 -10.72 0.40
N PRO A 108 6.05 -12.00 0.72
CA PRO A 108 7.07 -13.04 0.58
C PRO A 108 7.61 -13.15 -0.84
N ALA A 109 8.92 -13.41 -1.00
CA ALA A 109 9.58 -13.47 -2.31
C ALA A 109 8.91 -14.43 -3.30
N VAL A 110 8.55 -15.63 -2.83
CA VAL A 110 7.83 -16.64 -3.64
C VAL A 110 6.49 -16.09 -4.16
N ALA A 111 5.78 -15.31 -3.35
CA ALA A 111 4.52 -14.69 -3.75
C ALA A 111 4.76 -13.54 -4.75
N ARG A 112 5.77 -12.69 -4.52
CA ARG A 112 6.18 -11.64 -5.47
C ARG A 112 6.46 -12.23 -6.85
N MET A 113 7.29 -13.28 -6.90
CA MET A 113 7.67 -13.94 -8.15
C MET A 113 6.43 -14.50 -8.88
N ARG A 114 5.56 -15.23 -8.18
CA ARG A 114 4.33 -15.77 -8.78
C ARG A 114 3.40 -14.69 -9.33
N ILE A 115 3.23 -13.58 -8.62
CA ILE A 115 2.40 -12.45 -9.07
C ILE A 115 3.03 -11.80 -10.31
N LEU A 116 4.35 -11.58 -10.32
CA LEU A 116 5.07 -11.02 -11.47
C LEU A 116 4.97 -11.91 -12.70
N GLU A 117 5.19 -13.21 -12.55
CA GLU A 117 5.08 -14.19 -13.65
C GLU A 117 3.64 -14.29 -14.18
N GLY A 118 2.65 -14.30 -13.28
CA GLY A 118 1.24 -14.27 -13.64
C GLY A 118 0.89 -13.02 -14.44
N ARG A 119 1.39 -11.85 -14.01
CA ARG A 119 1.19 -10.58 -14.71
C ARG A 119 1.85 -10.60 -16.08
N ARG A 120 3.10 -11.07 -16.17
CA ARG A 120 3.81 -11.19 -17.44
C ARG A 120 3.02 -12.04 -18.44
N ARG A 121 2.56 -13.23 -18.03
CA ARG A 121 1.77 -14.11 -18.90
C ARG A 121 0.53 -13.40 -19.44
N GLN A 122 -0.24 -12.73 -18.57
CA GLN A 122 -1.46 -12.03 -18.98
C GLN A 122 -1.18 -10.88 -19.96
N VAL A 123 -0.10 -10.12 -19.73
CA VAL A 123 0.27 -8.99 -20.61
C VAL A 123 0.83 -9.52 -21.94
N GLU A 124 1.56 -10.63 -21.95
CA GLU A 124 2.04 -11.29 -23.16
C GLU A 124 0.91 -11.80 -24.04
N GLU A 125 -0.09 -12.45 -23.46
CA GLU A 125 -1.31 -12.90 -24.16
C GLU A 125 -2.05 -11.71 -24.79
N ARG A 126 -2.23 -10.62 -24.03
CA ARG A 126 -2.83 -9.38 -24.52
C ARG A 126 -2.03 -8.75 -25.66
N ARG A 127 -0.70 -8.69 -25.51
CA ARG A 127 0.22 -8.16 -26.52
C ARG A 127 0.10 -8.94 -27.83
N GLU A 128 0.04 -10.27 -27.76
CA GLU A 128 -0.08 -11.10 -28.96
C GLU A 128 -1.41 -10.84 -29.67
N GLY A 129 -2.52 -10.83 -28.94
CA GLY A 129 -3.83 -10.50 -29.52
C GLY A 129 -3.86 -9.12 -30.18
N LEU A 130 -3.23 -8.11 -29.56
CA LEU A 130 -3.12 -6.77 -30.14
C LEU A 130 -2.24 -6.73 -31.38
N ARG A 131 -1.12 -7.47 -31.39
CA ARG A 131 -0.23 -7.57 -32.55
C ARG A 131 -0.96 -8.15 -33.75
N GLU A 132 -1.76 -9.20 -33.55
CA GLU A 132 -2.60 -9.76 -34.61
C GLU A 132 -3.61 -8.73 -35.13
N ILE A 133 -4.29 -8.00 -34.24
CA ILE A 133 -5.28 -6.99 -34.62
C ILE A 133 -4.64 -5.87 -35.45
N VAL A 134 -3.46 -5.39 -35.07
CA VAL A 134 -2.74 -4.33 -35.77
C VAL A 134 -2.15 -4.83 -37.10
N GLY A 135 -1.65 -6.07 -37.13
CA GLY A 135 -1.05 -6.71 -38.31
C GLY A 135 -2.05 -7.12 -39.38
N ARG A 136 -3.31 -7.38 -39.00
CA ARG A 136 -4.41 -7.55 -39.97
C ARG A 136 -4.59 -6.26 -40.76
N SER A 137 -4.38 -6.31 -42.08
CA SER A 137 -4.67 -5.20 -42.99
C SER A 137 -6.18 -5.03 -43.18
N ASN A 138 -6.89 -4.60 -42.12
CA ASN A 138 -8.32 -4.38 -42.20
C ASN A 138 -8.61 -2.94 -42.65
N LYS A 139 -8.85 -2.77 -43.97
CA LYS A 139 -9.27 -1.48 -44.56
C LYS A 139 -10.59 -0.94 -43.97
N ALA A 140 -11.34 -1.76 -43.22
CA ALA A 140 -12.62 -1.38 -42.61
C ALA A 140 -12.51 -0.84 -41.17
N VAL A 141 -11.32 -0.81 -40.56
CA VAL A 141 -11.15 -0.24 -39.21
C VAL A 141 -10.88 1.25 -39.32
N ASP A 142 -11.64 2.05 -38.59
CA ASP A 142 -11.46 3.50 -38.51
C ASP A 142 -10.03 3.87 -38.08
N ARG A 143 -9.54 5.01 -38.60
CA ARG A 143 -8.18 5.52 -38.33
C ARG A 143 -7.92 5.63 -36.82
N TYR A 144 -8.85 6.15 -36.04
CA TYR A 144 -8.65 6.36 -34.60
C TYR A 144 -8.70 5.06 -33.82
N THR A 145 -9.55 4.12 -34.21
CA THR A 145 -9.55 2.76 -33.62
C THR A 145 -8.20 2.07 -33.84
N ARG A 146 -7.59 2.24 -35.03
CA ARG A 146 -6.24 1.71 -35.28
C ARG A 146 -5.18 2.34 -34.38
N GLN A 147 -5.25 3.65 -34.16
CA GLN A 147 -4.35 4.35 -33.23
C GLN A 147 -4.53 3.87 -31.78
N LEU A 148 -5.77 3.59 -31.37
CA LEU A 148 -6.06 3.04 -30.04
C LEU A 148 -5.44 1.65 -29.84
N HIS A 149 -5.56 0.77 -30.84
CA HIS A 149 -4.92 -0.56 -30.80
C HIS A 149 -3.39 -0.45 -30.79
N GLN A 150 -2.82 0.45 -31.59
CA GLN A 150 -1.38 0.72 -31.61
C GLN A 150 -0.87 1.20 -30.24
N LEU A 151 -1.55 2.17 -29.62
CA LEU A 151 -1.20 2.65 -28.28
C LEU A 151 -1.27 1.52 -27.24
N SER A 152 -2.30 0.67 -27.33
CA SER A 152 -2.45 -0.48 -26.42
C SER A 152 -1.33 -1.50 -26.61
N LEU A 153 -0.91 -1.75 -27.85
CA LEU A 153 0.20 -2.65 -28.17
C LEU A 153 1.51 -2.12 -27.61
N GLU A 154 1.84 -0.85 -27.86
CA GLU A 154 3.05 -0.20 -27.36
C GLU A 154 3.09 -0.19 -25.83
N SER A 155 1.95 0.05 -25.17
CA SER A 155 1.82 -0.04 -23.71
C SER A 155 2.12 -1.45 -23.21
N SER A 156 1.52 -2.47 -23.83
CA SER A 156 1.73 -3.88 -23.46
C SER A 156 3.19 -4.32 -23.68
N GLU A 157 3.82 -3.89 -24.77
CA GLU A 157 5.23 -4.19 -25.06
C GLU A 157 6.18 -3.55 -24.04
N ARG A 158 5.92 -2.30 -23.66
CA ARG A 158 6.68 -1.63 -22.59
C ARG A 158 6.53 -2.37 -21.28
N GLU A 159 5.30 -2.77 -20.93
CA GLU A 159 5.02 -3.46 -19.69
C GLU A 159 5.70 -4.85 -19.63
N VAL A 160 5.69 -5.63 -20.72
CA VAL A 160 6.41 -6.92 -20.77
C VAL A 160 7.91 -6.74 -20.55
N ARG A 161 8.53 -5.73 -21.18
CA ARG A 161 9.96 -5.45 -20.99
C ARG A 161 10.25 -5.12 -19.51
N TRP A 162 9.48 -4.21 -18.94
CA TRP A 162 9.61 -3.81 -17.55
C TRP A 162 9.40 -5.00 -16.58
N LEU A 163 8.42 -5.87 -16.83
CA LEU A 163 8.19 -7.07 -16.03
C LEU A 163 9.36 -8.06 -16.12
N ASN A 164 9.94 -8.26 -17.31
CA ASN A 164 11.10 -9.14 -17.47
C ASN A 164 12.32 -8.62 -16.71
N GLU A 165 12.59 -7.32 -16.78
CA GLU A 165 13.67 -6.68 -16.03
C GLU A 165 13.44 -6.83 -14.51
N LEU A 166 12.21 -6.60 -14.05
CA LEU A 166 11.86 -6.71 -12.63
C LEU A 166 11.94 -8.15 -12.12
N ILE A 167 11.49 -9.13 -12.91
CA ILE A 167 11.62 -10.57 -12.57
C ILE A 167 13.08 -10.97 -12.48
N ALA A 168 13.94 -10.51 -13.40
CA ALA A 168 15.36 -10.82 -13.38
C ALA A 168 16.06 -10.23 -12.14
N ALA A 169 15.73 -8.99 -11.77
CA ALA A 169 16.22 -8.36 -10.55
C ALA A 169 15.79 -9.13 -9.30
N GLU A 170 14.51 -9.46 -9.18
CA GLU A 170 13.95 -10.22 -8.07
C GLU A 170 14.56 -11.63 -7.95
N ALA A 171 14.83 -12.30 -9.08
CA ALA A 171 15.50 -13.60 -9.08
C ALA A 171 16.95 -13.50 -8.57
N SER A 172 17.67 -12.43 -8.93
CA SER A 172 19.06 -12.20 -8.52
C SER A 172 19.15 -11.93 -7.02
N GLU A 173 18.25 -11.11 -6.47
CA GLU A 173 18.18 -10.84 -5.03
C GLU A 173 17.86 -12.10 -4.20
N ASN A 174 17.00 -12.97 -4.72
CA ASN A 174 16.68 -14.24 -4.08
C ASN A 174 17.86 -15.24 -4.12
N ASP A 175 18.65 -15.25 -5.18
CA ASP A 175 19.81 -16.13 -5.28
C ASP A 175 20.95 -15.67 -4.35
N GLU A 176 21.17 -14.35 -4.23
CA GLU A 176 22.16 -13.78 -3.30
C GLU A 176 21.80 -14.03 -1.82
N THR A 177 20.52 -13.91 -1.46
CA THR A 177 20.05 -14.21 -0.09
C THR A 177 20.17 -15.69 0.26
N LEU A 178 19.89 -16.59 -0.68
CA LEU A 178 20.09 -18.03 -0.50
C LEU A 178 21.58 -18.41 -0.43
N ALA A 179 22.45 -17.68 -1.12
CA ALA A 179 23.89 -17.90 -1.09
C ALA A 179 24.55 -17.45 0.22
N ASP A 180 24.05 -16.40 0.87
CA ASP A 180 24.57 -15.93 2.17
C ASP A 180 24.16 -16.87 3.33
N ASP A 181 22.92 -17.37 3.32
CA ASP A 181 22.42 -18.34 4.32
C ASP A 181 23.17 -19.69 4.26
N ASN A 182 23.72 -20.06 3.09
CA ASN A 182 24.44 -21.33 2.89
C ASN A 182 25.96 -21.21 3.05
N ARG A 183 26.46 -20.08 3.57
CA ARG A 183 27.90 -19.92 3.83
C ARG A 183 28.30 -20.73 5.06
N PRO A 184 29.14 -21.77 4.95
CA PRO A 184 29.56 -22.52 6.12
C PRO A 184 30.27 -21.58 7.09
N ALA A 185 29.82 -21.58 8.34
CA ALA A 185 30.48 -20.88 9.43
C ALA A 185 31.98 -21.22 9.36
N ARG A 186 32.82 -20.22 9.05
CA ARG A 186 34.27 -20.39 9.03
C ARG A 186 34.64 -20.95 10.39
N SER A 187 35.04 -22.22 10.42
CA SER A 187 35.53 -22.86 11.64
C SER A 187 36.71 -22.03 12.12
N ALA A 188 36.54 -21.39 13.28
CA ALA A 188 37.66 -20.84 14.02
C ALA A 188 38.64 -21.98 14.30
N PRO A 189 39.96 -21.81 14.07
CA PRO A 189 40.92 -22.84 14.41
C PRO A 189 41.09 -22.89 15.94
N GLY A 190 40.58 -23.94 16.58
CA GLY A 190 41.12 -24.43 17.86
C GLY A 190 42.26 -25.42 17.56
N ALA A 191 43.23 -25.71 18.42
CA ALA A 191 43.50 -25.39 19.81
C ALA A 191 44.94 -25.87 20.09
N ASP A 192 45.68 -25.27 21.03
CA ASP A 192 46.46 -26.00 22.05
C ASP A 192 47.16 -24.99 22.97
N ASP A 193 46.89 -25.02 24.28
CA ASP A 193 47.95 -25.25 25.28
C ASP A 193 47.33 -25.49 26.66
N ASN A 194 47.83 -26.53 27.31
CA ASN A 194 47.38 -27.12 28.55
C ASN A 194 48.30 -26.68 29.69
N ARG A 195 47.81 -25.94 30.70
CA ARG A 195 48.46 -25.83 32.01
C ARG A 195 47.45 -25.68 33.18
N PRO A 196 47.74 -26.25 34.36
CA PRO A 196 46.80 -26.30 35.48
C PRO A 196 46.88 -25.10 36.45
N ASN A 197 45.75 -24.90 37.15
CA ASN A 197 45.34 -24.03 38.29
C ASN A 197 46.43 -23.56 39.29
N PRO A 198 46.25 -22.48 40.12
CA PRO A 198 45.21 -22.48 41.16
C PRO A 198 44.59 -21.11 41.61
N MET A 199 43.49 -21.26 42.36
CA MET A 199 42.82 -20.33 43.30
C MET A 199 43.55 -19.04 43.71
N THR A 200 42.80 -17.93 43.75
CA THR A 200 42.68 -17.08 44.96
C THR A 200 41.34 -16.35 45.01
N ASP A 201 40.82 -16.36 46.22
CA ASP A 201 39.72 -15.64 46.85
C ASP A 201 39.77 -14.11 46.69
N THR A 202 38.67 -13.44 47.04
CA THR A 202 38.50 -12.02 47.44
C THR A 202 37.51 -11.21 46.61
N ALA A 203 36.28 -11.18 47.13
CA ALA A 203 35.52 -10.00 47.55
C ALA A 203 35.13 -8.90 46.53
N ASP A 204 33.82 -8.65 46.51
CA ASP A 204 33.23 -7.35 46.88
C ASP A 204 33.46 -6.17 45.93
N ARG A 205 32.41 -5.79 45.17
CA ARG A 205 31.68 -4.54 45.45
C ARG A 205 30.60 -4.21 44.42
N ASP A 206 29.44 -3.92 44.99
CA ASP A 206 28.35 -3.15 44.42
C ASP A 206 28.78 -1.80 43.83
N PHE A 207 28.19 -1.42 42.71
CA PHE A 207 27.86 -0.01 42.45
C PHE A 207 26.56 0.12 41.64
N ARG A 208 25.45 0.34 42.36
CA ARG A 208 24.22 0.99 41.88
C ARG A 208 24.32 2.48 42.18
N VAL A 209 23.96 3.34 41.23
CA VAL A 209 23.21 4.63 41.35
C VAL A 209 22.81 5.00 39.91
N ALA A 210 21.55 5.13 39.44
CA ALA A 210 20.31 5.78 39.89
C ALA A 210 20.20 7.30 39.57
N GLY A 211 19.12 7.66 38.86
CA GLY A 211 18.47 8.98 38.88
C GLY A 211 19.11 10.07 38.00
N SER A 212 18.40 11.05 37.46
CA SER A 212 16.99 11.45 37.64
C SER A 212 16.65 12.64 36.71
N GLU A 213 15.34 12.79 36.53
CA GLU A 213 14.53 13.80 35.84
C GLU A 213 14.88 15.29 36.03
N LEU A 214 14.44 16.12 35.08
CA LEU A 214 13.96 17.52 35.23
C LEU A 214 13.39 17.94 33.85
N SER A 215 12.08 18.10 33.57
CA SER A 215 10.98 18.91 34.15
C SER A 215 11.14 20.43 34.00
N ARG A 216 10.24 21.04 33.19
CA ARG A 216 9.62 22.40 33.22
C ARG A 216 9.15 22.77 31.81
N ASP A 217 7.86 23.00 31.51
CA ASP A 217 6.87 23.99 32.00
C ASP A 217 6.93 25.34 31.26
N GLY A 218 5.73 25.89 30.97
CA GLY A 218 5.44 27.17 30.32
C GLY A 218 4.83 27.00 28.92
N GLY A 219 3.60 27.37 28.59
CA GLY A 219 2.69 28.34 29.20
C GLY A 219 2.21 29.32 28.12
N GLN A 220 0.96 29.13 27.66
CA GLN A 220 -0.03 30.08 27.12
C GLN A 220 0.42 31.30 26.27
N MET A 221 -0.24 31.50 25.11
CA MET A 221 -1.00 32.74 24.88
C MET A 221 -1.96 32.63 23.68
N GLU A 222 -3.17 33.04 23.99
CA GLU A 222 -4.37 33.27 23.19
C GLU A 222 -4.21 34.54 22.33
N THR A 223 -4.70 34.55 21.09
CA THR A 223 -5.33 35.76 20.52
C THR A 223 -6.34 35.37 19.44
N ASP A 224 -7.55 35.83 19.74
CA ASP A 224 -8.76 35.92 18.94
C ASP A 224 -8.57 36.93 17.80
N GLN A 225 -9.00 36.61 16.56
CA GLN A 225 -9.36 37.62 15.56
C GLN A 225 -10.57 37.17 14.72
N GLU A 226 -11.68 37.80 15.10
CA GLU A 226 -12.81 38.32 14.32
C GLU A 226 -13.15 37.75 12.93
N LYS A 227 -14.40 37.29 12.87
CA LYS A 227 -15.27 37.28 11.68
C LYS A 227 -15.58 38.71 11.23
N THR A 228 -15.75 38.92 9.92
CA THR A 228 -16.84 39.76 9.36
C THR A 228 -17.16 39.29 7.93
N PRO A 229 -18.46 39.29 7.51
CA PRO A 229 -18.95 38.61 6.31
C PRO A 229 -19.15 39.56 5.12
N VAL A 230 -19.26 39.00 3.90
CA VAL A 230 -19.84 39.73 2.75
C VAL A 230 -21.04 38.95 2.22
N ALA A 231 -22.19 39.61 2.28
CA ALA A 231 -23.47 39.17 1.77
C ALA A 231 -23.66 39.52 0.28
N GLN A 232 -24.27 38.57 -0.44
CA GLN A 232 -25.36 38.72 -1.42
C GLN A 232 -25.35 39.88 -2.42
N ARG A 233 -25.39 39.54 -3.71
CA ARG A 233 -26.34 40.15 -4.66
C ARG A 233 -26.97 39.13 -5.60
N SER A 234 -28.28 39.14 -5.57
CA SER A 234 -29.28 38.43 -6.35
C SER A 234 -29.31 38.88 -7.82
N ALA A 235 -29.72 37.99 -8.74
CA ALA A 235 -30.78 38.20 -9.74
C ALA A 235 -30.77 37.12 -10.85
N THR A 236 -31.73 36.20 -10.81
CA THR A 236 -32.46 35.68 -11.99
C THR A 236 -33.63 36.66 -12.27
N PRO A 237 -34.29 36.74 -13.46
CA PRO A 237 -34.87 35.58 -14.16
C PRO A 237 -35.05 35.64 -15.71
N ARG A 238 -35.38 34.46 -16.28
CA ARG A 238 -36.39 34.14 -17.33
C ARG A 238 -36.28 34.72 -18.75
N VAL A 239 -36.41 33.84 -19.76
CA VAL A 239 -37.34 33.82 -20.93
C VAL A 239 -37.07 32.48 -21.68
N GLU A 240 -37.86 31.41 -21.51
CA GLU A 240 -39.09 31.01 -22.25
C GLU A 240 -38.98 31.08 -23.79
N GLY A 241 -39.06 29.92 -24.46
CA GLY A 241 -39.19 29.85 -25.93
C GLY A 241 -38.98 28.46 -26.53
N GLU A 242 -39.88 27.51 -26.27
CA GLU A 242 -40.36 26.55 -27.28
C GLU A 242 -41.44 27.29 -28.14
N PRO A 243 -41.88 26.83 -29.35
CA PRO A 243 -42.01 25.42 -29.75
C PRO A 243 -41.65 25.05 -31.21
N ASP A 244 -41.52 23.74 -31.41
CA ASP A 244 -42.08 22.87 -32.48
C ASP A 244 -42.22 23.38 -33.94
N HIS A 245 -41.68 22.59 -34.88
CA HIS A 245 -42.41 21.98 -36.02
C HIS A 245 -41.45 21.50 -37.13
N GLY A 246 -41.64 20.25 -37.58
CA GLY A 246 -41.06 19.69 -38.80
C GLY A 246 -41.01 18.17 -38.80
#